data_AF-A0A4Q6DV83-F1
#
_entry.id   AF-A0A4Q6DV83-F1
#
_cell.length_a   1.000
_cell.length_b   1.000
_cell.length_c   1.000
_cell.angle_alpha   90.00
_cell.angle_beta   90.00
_cell.angle_gamma   90.00
#
_symmetry.space_group_name_H-M   'P 1'
#
loop_
_entity.id
_entity.type
_entity.pdbx_description
1 polymer ?
#
loop_
_entity_poly.entity_id
_entity_poly.type
_entity_poly.pdbx_seq_one_letter_code
_entity_poly.pdbx_strand_id
1 'polypeptide(L)'
;LEELYHPLLAYVLKPEKIIRNNFRLGPDKRILVISGPNTGGKTVLLKAVGLAALMARAGFFLPSAGEARVPFLSNVLAQIGDAQNLELSLSSFSGSILHMKDILSSAEEDSLVLVDEILHATDPDEATALSRAILANLQRRGAFAIVTTHLNGLKVKDAFESASMEFDPEMLSPTYRLRMGVPGSSRALEIGLKLGLEQGLIDEARSYLSVERVREQSAVDQLEARERELQGAKEELQRTQEALRLEQEQLHSLNDELAHLKKRFKAEAMEKLKQQQSAALAEVDRVATTYRKRLSSVQDKSAAAETAREEKEQLKEKFQEVQKTLEDLAPTPAEPLPREPSNEEIRASQFQKNEPVKILSMGTQGILLSDP
;
A
#
# COMPACT_ATOMS: atom_id res chain seq x y z
N LEU A 1 -11.64 13.03 -9.43
CA LEU A 1 -12.10 13.68 -8.19
C LEU A 1 -11.72 12.75 -7.05
N GLU A 2 -10.60 13.02 -6.39
CA GLU A 2 -10.13 12.22 -5.26
C GLU A 2 -10.70 12.77 -3.94
N GLU A 3 -11.12 11.87 -3.07
CA GLU A 3 -11.78 12.22 -1.82
C GLU A 3 -12.96 13.20 -2.00
N LEU A 4 -13.80 12.97 -3.01
CA LEU A 4 -15.02 13.74 -3.27
C LEU A 4 -15.98 13.64 -2.08
N TYR A 5 -16.56 14.78 -1.70
CA TYR A 5 -17.62 14.85 -0.70
C TYR A 5 -18.77 15.74 -1.17
N HIS A 6 -19.94 15.60 -0.57
CA HIS A 6 -21.06 16.48 -0.85
C HIS A 6 -20.94 17.77 -0.01
N PRO A 7 -20.83 18.98 -0.62
CA PRO A 7 -20.59 20.23 0.11
C PRO A 7 -21.61 20.50 1.23
N LEU A 8 -22.91 20.34 0.95
CA LEU A 8 -23.94 20.56 1.97
C LEU A 8 -23.93 19.51 3.08
N LEU A 9 -23.44 18.30 2.81
CA LEU A 9 -23.31 17.28 3.84
C LEU A 9 -22.18 17.66 4.81
N ALA A 10 -21.11 18.28 4.29
CA ALA A 10 -20.03 18.88 5.09
C ALA A 10 -20.47 20.07 5.95
N TYR A 11 -21.58 20.71 5.60
CA TYR A 11 -22.17 21.77 6.43
C TYR A 11 -23.02 21.22 7.59
N VAL A 12 -23.72 20.11 7.35
CA VAL A 12 -24.69 19.54 8.32
C VAL A 12 -24.04 18.53 9.26
N LEU A 13 -23.08 17.74 8.75
CA LEU A 13 -22.42 16.69 9.51
C LEU A 13 -21.01 17.10 9.91
N LYS A 14 -20.53 16.51 11.01
CA LYS A 14 -19.12 16.62 11.39
C LYS A 14 -18.23 15.97 10.31
N PRO A 15 -17.05 16.53 10.00
CA PRO A 15 -16.17 16.01 8.95
C PRO A 15 -15.84 14.52 9.06
N GLU A 16 -15.71 13.99 10.29
CA GLU A 16 -15.33 12.60 10.55
C GLU A 16 -16.45 11.61 10.20
N LYS A 17 -17.70 12.09 10.06
CA LYS A 17 -18.85 11.26 9.66
C LYS A 17 -19.05 11.19 8.15
N ILE A 18 -18.26 11.94 7.38
CA ILE A 18 -18.45 12.05 5.93
C ILE A 18 -17.50 11.10 5.23
N ILE A 19 -18.09 10.13 4.54
CA ILE A 19 -17.32 9.20 3.71
C ILE A 19 -16.99 9.90 2.39
N ARG A 20 -15.69 10.12 2.18
CA ARG A 20 -15.15 10.70 0.94
C ARG A 20 -14.91 9.59 -0.08
N ASN A 21 -15.17 9.90 -1.35
CA ASN A 21 -15.18 8.91 -2.41
C ASN A 21 -14.23 9.28 -3.55
N ASN A 22 -13.46 8.30 -4.03
CA ASN A 22 -12.66 8.48 -5.25
C ASN A 22 -13.54 8.23 -6.47
N PHE A 23 -13.72 9.26 -7.30
CA PHE A 23 -14.55 9.22 -8.49
C PHE A 23 -13.72 9.51 -9.74
N ARG A 24 -13.83 8.61 -10.73
CA ARG A 24 -13.17 8.73 -12.03
C ARG A 24 -14.14 8.32 -13.13
N LEU A 25 -14.34 9.22 -14.09
CA LEU A 25 -15.04 8.94 -15.34
C LEU A 25 -14.25 9.64 -16.46
N GLY A 26 -13.98 8.93 -17.55
CA GLY A 26 -13.01 9.35 -18.57
C GLY A 26 -13.56 9.24 -19.98
N PRO A 27 -12.80 9.69 -21.00
CA PRO A 27 -13.24 9.66 -22.38
C PRO A 27 -13.45 8.23 -22.92
N ASP A 28 -12.71 7.24 -22.41
CA ASP A 28 -12.83 5.83 -22.82
C ASP A 28 -14.19 5.23 -22.42
N LYS A 29 -14.72 5.68 -21.29
CA LYS A 29 -16.03 5.28 -20.76
C LYS A 29 -16.73 6.49 -20.17
N ARG A 30 -17.60 7.10 -20.98
CA ARG A 30 -18.34 8.33 -20.60
C ARG A 30 -19.65 8.05 -19.86
N ILE A 31 -20.11 6.80 -19.84
CA ILE A 31 -21.35 6.39 -19.18
C ILE A 31 -21.01 5.56 -17.94
N LEU A 32 -21.55 5.97 -16.79
CA LEU A 32 -21.45 5.27 -15.52
C LEU A 32 -22.82 4.84 -15.03
N VAL A 33 -22.97 3.54 -14.75
CA VAL A 33 -24.15 2.95 -14.12
C VAL A 33 -23.83 2.62 -12.67
N ILE A 34 -24.49 3.29 -11.73
CA ILE A 34 -24.33 3.09 -10.29
C ILE A 34 -25.48 2.24 -9.76
N SER A 35 -25.13 1.13 -9.12
CA SER A 35 -26.07 0.16 -8.56
C SER A 35 -25.85 -0.04 -7.05
N GLY A 36 -26.66 -0.90 -6.45
CA GLY A 36 -26.69 -1.13 -4.99
C GLY A 36 -27.94 -0.54 -4.34
N PRO A 37 -28.07 -0.65 -3.00
CA PRO A 37 -29.28 -0.26 -2.28
C PRO A 37 -29.55 1.26 -2.31
N ASN A 38 -30.81 1.68 -2.22
CA ASN A 38 -31.20 3.10 -2.25
C ASN A 38 -30.65 3.90 -1.07
N THR A 39 -30.53 3.25 0.09
CA THR A 39 -29.88 3.80 1.28
C THR A 39 -28.35 3.86 1.18
N GLY A 40 -27.76 3.41 0.07
CA GLY A 40 -26.31 3.36 -0.13
C GLY A 40 -25.64 4.71 -0.41
N GLY A 41 -26.40 5.80 -0.59
CA GLY A 41 -25.85 7.13 -0.89
C GLY A 41 -25.65 7.45 -2.37
N LYS A 42 -26.24 6.66 -3.29
CA LYS A 42 -26.17 6.86 -4.75
C LYS A 42 -26.55 8.29 -5.17
N THR A 43 -27.71 8.77 -4.71
CA THR A 43 -28.21 10.12 -5.00
C THR A 43 -27.29 11.22 -4.46
N VAL A 44 -26.68 11.01 -3.28
CA VAL A 44 -25.76 11.97 -2.67
C VAL A 44 -24.48 12.07 -3.50
N LEU A 45 -23.92 10.94 -3.93
CA LEU A 45 -22.78 10.91 -4.83
C LEU A 45 -23.10 11.59 -6.17
N LEU A 46 -24.26 11.27 -6.76
CA LEU A 46 -24.72 11.87 -8.01
C LEU A 46 -24.78 13.40 -7.91
N LYS A 47 -25.39 13.92 -6.83
CA LYS A 47 -25.44 15.36 -6.53
C LYS A 47 -24.06 15.96 -6.29
N ALA A 48 -23.16 15.25 -5.60
CA ALA A 48 -21.80 15.73 -5.35
C ALA A 48 -21.01 15.93 -6.65
N VAL A 49 -21.12 15.00 -7.61
CA VAL A 49 -20.47 15.13 -8.93
C VAL A 49 -21.09 16.28 -9.74
N GLY A 50 -22.42 16.41 -9.75
CA GLY A 50 -23.10 17.53 -10.41
C GLY A 50 -22.71 18.89 -9.83
N LEU A 51 -22.66 19.00 -8.51
CA LEU A 51 -22.19 20.19 -7.82
C LEU A 51 -20.72 20.49 -8.14
N ALA A 52 -19.84 19.50 -8.16
CA ALA A 52 -18.45 19.69 -8.56
C ALA A 52 -18.33 20.28 -9.98
N ALA A 53 -19.12 19.79 -10.93
CA ALA A 53 -19.16 20.33 -12.29
C ALA A 53 -19.65 21.80 -12.33
N LEU A 54 -20.72 22.12 -11.60
CA LEU A 54 -21.23 23.50 -11.52
C LEU A 54 -20.26 24.45 -10.81
N MET A 55 -19.63 24.00 -9.73
CA MET A 55 -18.62 24.75 -8.98
C MET A 55 -17.40 25.06 -9.85
N ALA A 56 -16.94 24.10 -10.64
CA ALA A 56 -15.84 24.30 -11.60
C ALA A 56 -16.15 25.45 -12.57
N ARG A 57 -17.37 25.49 -13.12
CA ARG A 57 -17.80 26.55 -14.05
C ARG A 57 -17.95 27.91 -13.40
N ALA A 58 -18.38 27.94 -12.15
CA ALA A 58 -18.54 29.17 -11.39
C ALA A 58 -17.22 29.70 -10.80
N GLY A 59 -16.10 28.98 -10.98
CA GLY A 59 -14.79 29.38 -10.46
C GLY A 59 -14.62 29.14 -8.96
N PHE A 60 -15.39 28.22 -8.37
CA PHE A 60 -15.23 27.80 -6.97
C PHE A 60 -14.19 26.68 -6.82
N PHE A 61 -13.66 26.54 -5.61
CA PHE A 61 -12.91 25.34 -5.22
C PHE A 61 -13.80 24.09 -5.34
N LEU A 62 -13.24 23.01 -5.85
CA LEU A 62 -13.97 21.75 -6.00
C LEU A 62 -14.11 21.04 -4.65
N PRO A 63 -15.21 20.31 -4.41
CA PRO A 63 -15.43 19.60 -3.14
C PRO A 63 -14.65 18.27 -3.10
N SER A 64 -13.34 18.37 -3.23
CA SER A 64 -12.36 17.29 -3.23
C SER A 64 -11.29 17.64 -2.22
N ALA A 65 -10.85 16.67 -1.42
CA ALA A 65 -9.69 16.87 -0.54
C ALA A 65 -8.36 16.38 -1.16
N GLY A 66 -8.43 15.58 -2.23
CA GLY A 66 -7.27 15.17 -3.03
C GLY A 66 -7.25 15.82 -4.42
N GLU A 67 -6.62 15.16 -5.39
CA GLU A 67 -6.53 15.67 -6.76
C GLU A 67 -7.92 15.77 -7.43
N ALA A 68 -8.20 16.94 -8.01
CA ALA A 68 -9.49 17.23 -8.65
C ALA A 68 -9.29 17.69 -10.09
N ARG A 69 -9.91 16.97 -11.02
CA ARG A 69 -9.98 17.33 -12.45
C ARG A 69 -11.42 17.16 -12.91
N VAL A 70 -11.98 18.22 -13.50
CA VAL A 70 -13.31 18.25 -14.10
C VAL A 70 -13.15 18.90 -15.48
N PRO A 71 -13.62 18.27 -16.56
CA PRO A 71 -13.63 18.93 -17.87
C PRO A 71 -14.57 20.14 -17.85
N PHE A 72 -14.38 21.05 -18.80
CA PHE A 72 -15.35 22.11 -19.01
C PHE A 72 -16.63 21.49 -19.58
N LEU A 73 -17.73 21.58 -18.84
CA LEU A 73 -19.02 21.00 -19.21
C LEU A 73 -20.04 22.12 -19.47
N SER A 74 -20.49 22.30 -20.71
CA SER A 74 -21.38 23.41 -21.07
C SER A 74 -22.79 23.25 -20.53
N ASN A 75 -23.22 22.02 -20.25
CA ASN A 75 -24.53 21.72 -19.69
C ASN A 75 -24.44 20.68 -18.57
N VAL A 76 -25.22 20.88 -17.51
CA VAL A 76 -25.47 19.86 -16.48
C VAL A 76 -26.97 19.60 -16.48
N LEU A 77 -27.37 18.46 -17.03
CA LEU A 77 -28.75 18.05 -17.23
C LEU A 77 -29.09 16.99 -16.18
N ALA A 78 -30.13 17.20 -15.39
CA ALA A 78 -30.41 16.34 -14.24
C ALA A 78 -31.88 15.95 -14.15
N GLN A 79 -32.13 14.67 -13.95
CA GLN A 79 -33.39 14.11 -13.49
C GLN A 79 -33.12 13.44 -12.14
N ILE A 80 -33.34 14.16 -11.05
CA ILE A 80 -33.06 13.69 -9.68
C ILE A 80 -34.27 13.95 -8.79
N GLY A 81 -34.67 12.92 -8.04
CA GLY A 81 -35.86 12.98 -7.19
C GLY A 81 -37.11 12.48 -7.92
N ASP A 82 -38.23 12.50 -7.20
CA ASP A 82 -39.47 11.95 -7.69
C ASP A 82 -40.13 12.93 -8.66
N ALA A 83 -40.39 12.49 -9.90
CA ALA A 83 -40.99 13.32 -10.96
C ALA A 83 -42.51 13.45 -10.80
N GLN A 84 -43.01 13.44 -9.55
CA GLN A 84 -44.43 13.60 -9.25
C GLN A 84 -44.82 15.05 -9.53
N ASN A 85 -45.32 15.30 -10.74
CA ASN A 85 -45.99 16.53 -11.04
C ASN A 85 -47.50 16.32 -10.88
N LEU A 86 -48.01 16.62 -9.68
CA LEU A 86 -49.45 16.59 -9.38
C LEU A 86 -50.26 17.50 -10.33
N GLU A 87 -49.64 18.52 -10.92
CA GLU A 87 -50.29 19.45 -11.85
C GLU A 87 -50.57 18.82 -13.22
N LEU A 88 -49.78 17.81 -13.65
CA LEU A 88 -49.88 17.23 -14.99
C LEU A 88 -50.67 15.91 -15.05
N SER A 89 -51.12 15.36 -13.91
CA SER A 89 -51.82 14.06 -13.83
C SER A 89 -51.09 12.90 -14.53
N LEU A 90 -49.78 13.02 -14.74
CA LEU A 90 -48.97 12.00 -15.41
C LEU A 90 -48.56 10.91 -14.42
N SER A 91 -48.48 9.67 -14.90
CA SER A 91 -47.82 8.60 -14.16
C SER A 91 -46.31 8.89 -14.01
N SER A 92 -45.69 8.39 -12.94
CA SER A 92 -44.24 8.57 -12.70
C SER A 92 -43.39 8.13 -13.89
N PHE A 93 -43.81 7.07 -14.59
CA PHE A 93 -43.14 6.61 -15.80
C PHE A 93 -43.25 7.63 -16.96
N SER A 94 -44.45 8.13 -17.26
CA SER A 94 -44.65 9.08 -18.36
C SER A 94 -43.91 10.39 -18.12
N GLY A 95 -43.92 10.89 -16.88
CA GLY A 95 -43.12 12.06 -16.49
C GLY A 95 -41.62 11.82 -16.67
N SER A 96 -41.13 10.65 -16.26
CA SER A 96 -39.73 10.25 -16.46
C SER A 96 -39.34 10.21 -17.95
N ILE A 97 -40.21 9.69 -18.82
CA ILE A 97 -39.98 9.66 -20.27
C ILE A 97 -39.94 11.07 -20.87
N LEU A 98 -40.83 11.97 -20.45
CA LEU A 98 -40.82 13.36 -20.94
C LEU A 98 -39.54 14.10 -20.52
N HIS A 99 -39.12 13.98 -19.26
CA HIS A 99 -37.84 14.54 -18.82
C HIS A 99 -36.65 13.94 -19.59
N MET A 100 -36.64 12.62 -19.80
CA MET A 100 -35.59 12.00 -20.60
C MET A 100 -35.59 12.48 -22.04
N LYS A 101 -36.75 12.75 -22.64
CA LYS A 101 -36.86 13.36 -23.98
C LYS A 101 -36.22 14.76 -23.99
N ASP A 102 -36.46 15.58 -22.98
CA ASP A 102 -35.89 16.94 -22.88
C ASP A 102 -34.37 16.92 -22.62
N ILE A 103 -33.90 15.96 -21.81
CA ILE A 103 -32.46 15.72 -21.63
C ILE A 103 -31.83 15.30 -22.95
N LEU A 104 -32.45 14.36 -23.67
CA LEU A 104 -31.94 13.87 -24.95
C LEU A 104 -32.01 14.94 -26.05
N SER A 105 -32.92 15.91 -26.01
CA SER A 105 -32.92 17.01 -26.98
C SER A 105 -31.81 18.02 -26.72
N SER A 106 -31.37 18.15 -25.47
CA SER A 106 -30.39 19.15 -25.03
C SER A 106 -28.96 18.61 -24.85
N ALA A 107 -28.78 17.29 -24.78
CA ALA A 107 -27.48 16.68 -24.52
C ALA A 107 -26.55 16.73 -25.74
N GLU A 108 -25.35 17.27 -25.53
CA GLU A 108 -24.24 17.42 -26.47
C GLU A 108 -22.95 16.77 -25.91
N GLU A 109 -21.83 16.83 -26.65
CA GLU A 109 -20.57 16.16 -26.27
C GLU A 109 -19.97 16.65 -24.94
N ASP A 110 -20.18 17.92 -24.61
CA ASP A 110 -19.70 18.57 -23.38
C ASP A 110 -20.79 18.63 -22.29
N SER A 111 -21.84 17.83 -22.42
CA SER A 111 -22.91 17.74 -21.42
C SER A 111 -22.61 16.67 -20.37
N LEU A 112 -22.99 16.96 -19.12
CA LEU A 112 -23.08 15.98 -18.04
C LEU A 112 -24.55 15.70 -17.74
N VAL A 113 -24.96 14.45 -17.96
CA VAL A 113 -26.31 13.95 -17.67
C VAL A 113 -26.30 13.19 -16.36
N LEU A 114 -27.22 13.52 -15.45
CA LEU A 114 -27.37 12.90 -14.13
C LEU A 114 -28.79 12.37 -14.00
N VAL A 115 -28.95 11.05 -13.85
CA VAL A 115 -30.27 10.42 -13.71
C VAL A 115 -30.31 9.58 -12.45
N ASP A 116 -31.26 9.87 -11.56
CA ASP A 116 -31.53 9.05 -10.41
C ASP A 116 -32.68 8.08 -10.72
N GLU A 117 -32.45 6.78 -10.52
CA GLU A 117 -33.39 5.68 -10.74
C GLU A 117 -34.04 5.71 -12.14
N ILE A 118 -33.18 5.54 -13.16
CA ILE A 118 -33.62 5.56 -14.56
C ILE A 118 -34.76 4.56 -14.82
N LEU A 119 -35.90 5.08 -15.30
CA LEU A 119 -37.09 4.34 -15.72
C LEU A 119 -37.64 3.29 -14.73
N HIS A 120 -37.61 3.58 -13.42
CA HIS A 120 -37.99 2.61 -12.38
C HIS A 120 -39.48 2.22 -12.25
N ALA A 121 -40.40 2.94 -12.91
CA ALA A 121 -41.84 2.83 -12.66
C ALA A 121 -42.61 1.98 -13.71
N THR A 122 -41.94 1.01 -14.35
CA THR A 122 -42.52 0.13 -15.37
C THR A 122 -41.98 -1.29 -15.28
N ASP A 123 -42.37 -2.15 -16.23
CA ASP A 123 -41.81 -3.49 -16.39
C ASP A 123 -40.26 -3.46 -16.43
N PRO A 124 -39.56 -4.25 -15.59
CA PRO A 124 -38.11 -4.21 -15.50
C PRO A 124 -37.37 -4.54 -16.80
N ASP A 125 -37.93 -5.41 -17.64
CA ASP A 125 -37.28 -5.84 -18.88
C ASP A 125 -37.40 -4.75 -19.94
N GLU A 126 -38.60 -4.16 -20.08
CA GLU A 126 -38.81 -2.99 -20.93
C GLU A 126 -37.97 -1.79 -20.46
N ALA A 127 -37.95 -1.52 -19.16
CA ALA A 127 -37.15 -0.45 -18.56
C ALA A 127 -35.66 -0.64 -18.86
N THR A 128 -35.16 -1.87 -18.75
CA THR A 128 -33.77 -2.22 -19.06
C THR A 128 -33.47 -1.97 -20.53
N ALA A 129 -34.30 -2.47 -21.44
CA ALA A 129 -34.12 -2.33 -22.88
C ALA A 129 -34.09 -0.85 -23.30
N LEU A 130 -35.06 -0.06 -22.83
CA LEU A 130 -35.15 1.35 -23.14
C LEU A 130 -33.99 2.15 -22.53
N SER A 131 -33.63 1.88 -21.28
CA SER A 131 -32.49 2.53 -20.62
C SER A 131 -31.19 2.27 -21.38
N ARG A 132 -30.95 1.03 -21.84
CA ARG A 132 -29.77 0.71 -22.66
C ARG A 132 -29.76 1.51 -23.96
N ALA A 133 -30.90 1.66 -24.63
CA ALA A 133 -31.01 2.45 -25.85
C ALA A 133 -30.72 3.95 -25.62
N ILE A 134 -31.24 4.50 -24.52
CA ILE A 134 -31.00 5.89 -24.08
C ILE A 134 -29.51 6.12 -23.78
N LEU A 135 -28.91 5.26 -22.96
CA LEU A 135 -27.50 5.38 -22.57
C LEU A 135 -26.56 5.22 -23.78
N ALA A 136 -26.86 4.29 -24.68
CA ALA A 136 -26.11 4.15 -25.94
C ALA A 136 -26.27 5.38 -26.85
N ASN A 137 -27.42 6.06 -26.82
CA ASN A 137 -27.62 7.32 -27.54
C ASN A 137 -26.74 8.43 -26.97
N LEU A 138 -26.72 8.60 -25.64
CA LEU A 138 -25.86 9.57 -24.96
C LEU A 138 -24.38 9.30 -25.23
N GLN A 139 -23.96 8.03 -25.20
CA GLN A 139 -22.60 7.63 -25.52
C GLN A 139 -22.20 8.00 -26.95
N ARG A 140 -23.07 7.78 -27.94
CA ARG A 140 -22.83 8.16 -29.34
C ARG A 140 -22.71 9.68 -29.54
N ARG A 141 -23.36 10.47 -28.69
CA ARG A 141 -23.22 11.94 -28.68
C ARG A 141 -21.94 12.41 -28.00
N GLY A 142 -21.22 11.51 -27.34
CA GLY A 142 -20.07 11.86 -26.52
C GLY A 142 -20.43 12.49 -25.18
N ALA A 143 -21.71 12.54 -24.78
CA ALA A 143 -22.08 13.10 -23.48
C ALA A 143 -21.53 12.24 -22.32
N PHE A 144 -21.19 12.89 -21.21
CA PHE A 144 -21.00 12.19 -19.94
C PHE A 144 -22.37 11.87 -19.35
N ALA A 145 -22.56 10.67 -18.83
CA ALA A 145 -23.78 10.32 -18.12
C ALA A 145 -23.47 9.50 -16.86
N ILE A 146 -24.11 9.85 -15.76
CA ILE A 146 -24.09 9.07 -14.52
C ILE A 146 -25.53 8.76 -14.18
N VAL A 147 -25.84 7.46 -14.13
CA VAL A 147 -27.19 6.99 -13.85
C VAL A 147 -27.20 6.04 -12.67
N THR A 148 -28.17 6.17 -11.78
CA THR A 148 -28.40 5.19 -10.72
C THR A 148 -29.53 4.25 -11.16
N THR A 149 -29.43 2.97 -10.79
CA THR A 149 -30.44 1.99 -11.18
C THR A 149 -30.53 0.82 -10.20
N HIS A 150 -31.70 0.20 -10.16
CA HIS A 150 -31.92 -1.12 -9.57
C HIS A 150 -32.16 -2.20 -10.63
N LEU A 151 -32.17 -1.85 -11.92
CA LEU A 151 -32.40 -2.78 -13.02
C LEU A 151 -31.16 -3.66 -13.21
N ASN A 152 -31.32 -4.98 -13.03
CA ASN A 152 -30.19 -5.92 -13.10
C ASN A 152 -29.56 -5.96 -14.50
N GLY A 153 -30.35 -5.92 -15.57
CA GLY A 153 -29.83 -6.01 -16.93
C GLY A 153 -29.01 -4.80 -17.41
N LEU A 154 -28.96 -3.71 -16.63
CA LEU A 154 -28.05 -2.57 -16.86
C LEU A 154 -26.69 -2.73 -16.20
N LYS A 155 -26.51 -3.71 -15.30
CA LYS A 155 -25.29 -3.92 -14.50
C LYS A 155 -24.15 -4.62 -15.27
N VAL A 156 -24.29 -4.79 -16.58
CA VAL A 156 -23.36 -5.58 -17.41
C VAL A 156 -22.19 -4.73 -17.91
N LYS A 157 -20.97 -5.22 -17.68
CA LYS A 157 -19.68 -4.50 -17.81
C LYS A 157 -19.31 -4.09 -19.25
N ASP A 158 -19.91 -4.71 -20.27
CA ASP A 158 -19.44 -4.58 -21.65
C ASP A 158 -19.94 -3.33 -22.39
N ALA A 159 -21.06 -2.73 -21.95
CA ALA A 159 -21.62 -1.55 -22.61
C ALA A 159 -21.21 -0.24 -21.94
N PHE A 160 -21.15 -0.22 -20.60
CA PHE A 160 -20.96 0.99 -19.80
C PHE A 160 -20.02 0.72 -18.62
N GLU A 161 -19.44 1.77 -18.03
CA GLU A 161 -18.74 1.61 -16.76
C GLU A 161 -19.76 1.29 -15.67
N SER A 162 -19.46 0.30 -14.84
CA SER A 162 -20.30 -0.09 -13.71
C SER A 162 -19.68 0.39 -12.41
N ALA A 163 -20.50 0.81 -11.46
CA ALA A 163 -20.07 1.05 -10.09
C ALA A 163 -21.18 0.65 -9.11
N SER A 164 -20.80 0.52 -7.85
CA SER A 164 -21.73 0.20 -6.78
C SER A 164 -21.40 0.95 -5.49
N MET A 165 -22.43 1.19 -4.68
CA MET A 165 -22.24 1.61 -3.31
C MET A 165 -22.04 0.38 -2.44
N GLU A 166 -20.92 0.34 -1.73
CA GLU A 166 -20.55 -0.76 -0.87
C GLU A 166 -21.54 -0.94 0.28
N PHE A 167 -21.83 -2.21 0.56
CA PHE A 167 -22.66 -2.64 1.66
C PHE A 167 -21.95 -3.73 2.45
N ASP A 168 -21.91 -3.54 3.76
CA ASP A 168 -21.36 -4.48 4.71
C ASP A 168 -22.37 -5.62 4.97
N PRO A 169 -22.06 -6.87 4.56
CA PRO A 169 -22.95 -8.00 4.78
C PRO A 169 -23.08 -8.42 6.25
N GLU A 170 -22.09 -8.13 7.08
CA GLU A 170 -22.08 -8.52 8.50
C GLU A 170 -22.90 -7.53 9.33
N MET A 171 -22.69 -6.23 9.11
CA MET A 171 -23.45 -5.17 9.80
C MET A 171 -24.81 -4.86 9.14
N LEU A 172 -25.09 -5.49 8.01
CA LEU A 172 -26.25 -5.24 7.14
C LEU A 172 -26.40 -3.73 6.86
N SER A 173 -25.30 -3.03 6.56
CA SER A 173 -25.28 -1.56 6.54
C SER A 173 -24.57 -1.00 5.31
N PRO A 174 -25.05 0.13 4.74
CA PRO A 174 -24.30 0.84 3.73
C PRO A 174 -23.03 1.45 4.35
N THR A 175 -21.89 1.29 3.68
CA THR A 175 -20.63 1.96 4.09
C THR A 175 -20.47 3.33 3.43
N TYR A 176 -21.34 3.64 2.46
CA TYR A 176 -21.31 4.85 1.62
C TYR A 176 -20.03 5.00 0.77
N ARG A 177 -19.24 3.94 0.62
CA ARG A 177 -18.07 3.91 -0.26
C ARG A 177 -18.46 3.50 -1.68
N LEU A 178 -17.95 4.22 -2.67
CA LEU A 178 -18.10 3.93 -4.09
C LEU A 178 -17.05 2.90 -4.51
N ARG A 179 -17.50 1.83 -5.17
CA ARG A 179 -16.65 0.84 -5.84
C ARG A 179 -16.79 0.99 -7.34
N MET A 180 -15.76 1.51 -8.00
CA MET A 180 -15.70 1.62 -9.46
C MET A 180 -15.39 0.26 -10.09
N GLY A 181 -15.94 0.00 -11.27
CA GLY A 181 -15.72 -1.22 -12.06
C GLY A 181 -16.53 -2.44 -11.62
N VAL A 182 -17.31 -2.35 -10.53
CA VAL A 182 -18.00 -3.48 -9.91
C VAL A 182 -19.50 -3.20 -9.83
N PRO A 183 -20.36 -4.03 -10.44
CA PRO A 183 -21.80 -3.92 -10.25
C PRO A 183 -22.23 -4.33 -8.84
N GLY A 184 -23.30 -3.72 -8.38
CA GLY A 184 -23.83 -3.85 -7.02
C GLY A 184 -25.06 -4.75 -6.96
N SER A 185 -25.13 -5.53 -5.90
CA SER A 185 -26.22 -6.46 -5.65
C SER A 185 -27.42 -5.76 -4.97
N SER A 186 -28.65 -6.23 -5.22
CA SER A 186 -29.83 -5.70 -4.51
C SER A 186 -29.90 -6.32 -3.11
N ARG A 187 -30.13 -5.50 -2.09
CA ARG A 187 -30.11 -5.94 -0.68
C ARG A 187 -31.38 -5.57 0.10
N ALA A 188 -32.51 -5.55 -0.61
CA ALA A 188 -33.78 -5.10 -0.04
C ALA A 188 -34.24 -5.98 1.14
N LEU A 189 -34.06 -7.31 1.03
CA LEU A 189 -34.47 -8.25 2.07
C LEU A 189 -33.59 -8.14 3.33
N GLU A 190 -32.27 -7.98 3.15
CA GLU A 190 -31.29 -7.75 4.20
C GLU A 190 -31.56 -6.45 4.96
N ILE A 191 -31.92 -5.39 4.23
CA ILE A 191 -32.31 -4.11 4.83
C ILE A 191 -33.63 -4.26 5.59
N GLY A 192 -34.60 -4.99 5.04
CA GLY A 192 -35.87 -5.29 5.70
C GLY A 192 -35.68 -5.97 7.05
N LEU A 193 -34.83 -7.01 7.09
CA LEU A 193 -34.46 -7.70 8.33
C LEU A 193 -33.85 -6.74 9.36
N LYS A 194 -32.91 -5.89 8.94
CA LYS A 194 -32.30 -4.89 9.82
C LYS A 194 -33.29 -3.85 10.35
N LEU A 195 -34.30 -3.49 9.56
CA LEU A 195 -35.37 -2.58 9.97
C LEU A 195 -36.40 -3.25 10.89
N GLY A 196 -36.22 -4.53 11.22
CA GLY A 196 -37.03 -5.25 12.20
C GLY A 196 -38.08 -6.19 11.61
N LEU A 197 -38.04 -6.50 10.31
CA LEU A 197 -38.90 -7.55 9.74
C LEU A 197 -38.47 -8.93 10.28
N GLU A 198 -39.46 -9.77 10.58
CA GLU A 198 -39.20 -11.11 11.12
C GLU A 198 -38.48 -12.01 10.10
N GLN A 199 -37.55 -12.84 10.59
CA GLN A 199 -36.77 -13.75 9.75
C GLN A 199 -37.68 -14.69 8.92
N GLY A 200 -38.76 -15.20 9.50
CA GLY A 200 -39.70 -16.08 8.79
C GLY A 200 -40.35 -15.42 7.57
N LEU A 201 -40.69 -14.13 7.67
CA LEU A 201 -41.25 -13.36 6.56
C LEU A 201 -40.20 -13.13 5.45
N ILE A 202 -38.95 -12.89 5.84
CA ILE A 202 -37.83 -12.74 4.89
C ILE A 202 -37.57 -14.05 4.15
N ASP A 203 -37.60 -15.18 4.86
CA ASP A 203 -37.40 -16.50 4.27
C ASP A 203 -38.55 -16.85 3.30
N GLU A 204 -39.79 -16.51 3.66
CA GLU A 204 -40.94 -16.62 2.76
C GLU A 204 -40.75 -15.73 1.52
N ALA A 205 -40.34 -14.46 1.69
CA ALA A 205 -40.08 -13.55 0.59
C ALA A 205 -39.01 -14.07 -0.39
N ARG A 206 -37.96 -14.72 0.14
CA ARG A 206 -36.91 -15.37 -0.69
C ARG A 206 -37.49 -16.50 -1.55
N SER A 207 -38.49 -17.22 -1.07
CA SER A 207 -39.11 -18.32 -1.82
C SER A 207 -39.90 -17.87 -3.06
N TYR A 208 -40.37 -16.62 -3.09
CA TYR A 208 -41.07 -16.04 -4.25
C TYR A 208 -40.14 -15.55 -5.36
N LEU A 209 -38.81 -15.51 -5.13
CA LEU A 209 -37.85 -15.10 -6.16
C LEU A 209 -37.68 -16.19 -7.22
N SER A 210 -37.67 -15.80 -8.49
CA SER A 210 -37.42 -16.75 -9.59
C SER A 210 -35.99 -17.31 -9.52
N VAL A 211 -35.83 -18.57 -9.94
CA VAL A 211 -34.52 -19.24 -9.98
C VAL A 211 -33.49 -18.44 -10.79
N GLU A 212 -33.92 -17.82 -11.88
CA GLU A 212 -33.08 -16.97 -12.71
C GLU A 212 -32.60 -15.73 -11.95
N ARG A 213 -33.49 -15.00 -11.27
CA ARG A 213 -33.11 -13.85 -10.43
C ARG A 213 -32.14 -14.24 -9.32
N VAL A 214 -32.34 -15.40 -8.70
CA VAL A 214 -31.43 -15.91 -7.66
C VAL A 214 -30.05 -16.19 -8.25
N ARG A 215 -29.96 -16.77 -9.46
CA ARG A 215 -28.68 -17.02 -10.14
C ARG A 215 -27.96 -15.72 -10.53
N GLU A 216 -28.68 -14.76 -11.11
CA GLU A 216 -28.10 -13.45 -11.45
C GLU A 216 -27.54 -12.74 -10.22
N GLN A 217 -28.33 -12.69 -9.16
CA GLN A 217 -27.94 -12.07 -7.90
C GLN A 217 -26.72 -12.78 -7.30
N SER A 218 -26.70 -14.12 -7.29
CA SER A 218 -25.55 -14.91 -6.82
C SER A 218 -24.28 -14.65 -7.65
N ALA A 219 -24.40 -14.49 -8.97
CA ALA A 219 -23.26 -14.15 -9.82
C ALA A 219 -22.70 -12.76 -9.47
N VAL A 220 -23.56 -11.76 -9.24
CA VAL A 220 -23.13 -10.43 -8.78
C VAL A 220 -22.48 -10.52 -7.39
N ASP A 221 -23.06 -11.26 -6.46
CA ASP A 221 -22.51 -11.43 -5.11
C ASP A 221 -21.13 -12.12 -5.13
N GLN A 222 -20.93 -13.12 -5.99
CA GLN A 222 -19.61 -13.76 -6.19
C GLN A 222 -18.57 -12.81 -6.77
N LEU A 223 -18.97 -11.96 -7.72
CA LEU A 223 -18.10 -10.92 -8.28
C LEU A 223 -17.73 -9.89 -7.20
N GLU A 224 -18.69 -9.42 -6.40
CA GLU A 224 -18.42 -8.52 -5.28
C GLU A 224 -17.46 -9.14 -4.26
N ALA A 225 -17.64 -10.41 -3.92
CA ALA A 225 -16.79 -11.12 -2.97
C ALA A 225 -15.34 -11.25 -3.48
N ARG A 226 -15.16 -11.69 -4.73
CA ARG A 226 -13.83 -11.77 -5.36
C ARG A 226 -13.13 -10.42 -5.45
N GLU A 227 -13.86 -9.36 -5.78
CA GLU A 227 -13.30 -8.00 -5.83
C GLU A 227 -12.90 -7.51 -4.42
N ARG A 228 -13.64 -7.87 -3.37
CA ARG A 228 -13.23 -7.61 -1.97
C ARG A 228 -11.94 -8.34 -1.61
N GLU A 229 -11.85 -9.62 -1.92
CA GLU A 229 -10.64 -10.43 -1.67
C GLU A 229 -9.43 -9.88 -2.42
N LEU A 230 -9.60 -9.57 -3.71
CA LEU A 230 -8.54 -8.97 -4.54
C LEU A 230 -8.08 -7.61 -4.01
N GLN A 231 -9.01 -6.79 -3.53
CA GLN A 231 -8.67 -5.50 -2.94
C GLN A 231 -7.90 -5.67 -1.62
N GLY A 232 -8.34 -6.57 -0.75
CA GLY A 232 -7.63 -6.89 0.50
C GLY A 232 -6.22 -7.40 0.24
N ALA A 233 -6.06 -8.32 -0.71
CA ALA A 233 -4.75 -8.84 -1.11
C ALA A 233 -3.82 -7.76 -1.69
N LYS A 234 -4.36 -6.80 -2.46
CA LYS A 234 -3.59 -5.65 -2.97
C LYS A 234 -3.10 -4.74 -1.85
N GLU A 235 -3.96 -4.43 -0.88
CA GLU A 235 -3.60 -3.59 0.26
C GLU A 235 -2.54 -4.28 1.15
N GLU A 236 -2.67 -5.59 1.38
CA GLU A 236 -1.67 -6.37 2.10
C GLU A 236 -0.32 -6.44 1.36
N LEU A 237 -0.36 -6.63 0.04
CA LEU A 237 0.83 -6.61 -0.80
C LEU A 237 1.54 -5.25 -0.73
N GLN A 238 0.80 -4.15 -0.81
CA GLN A 238 1.36 -2.79 -0.70
C GLN A 238 2.02 -2.56 0.66
N ARG A 239 1.37 -2.97 1.76
CA ARG A 239 1.93 -2.86 3.11
C ARG A 239 3.21 -3.67 3.25
N THR A 240 3.22 -4.89 2.73
CA THR A 240 4.40 -5.77 2.75
C THR A 240 5.55 -5.18 1.93
N GLN A 241 5.26 -4.60 0.77
CA GLN A 241 6.26 -3.93 -0.06
C GLN A 241 6.85 -2.70 0.62
N GLU A 242 6.03 -1.89 1.29
CA GLU A 242 6.50 -0.72 2.03
C GLU A 242 7.35 -1.11 3.24
N ALA A 243 6.92 -2.12 4.01
CA ALA A 243 7.70 -2.66 5.13
C ALA A 243 9.07 -3.18 4.66
N LEU A 244 9.10 -3.94 3.57
CA LEU A 244 10.34 -4.45 2.98
C LEU A 244 11.26 -3.32 2.51
N ARG A 245 10.71 -2.24 1.92
CA ARG A 245 11.48 -1.07 1.53
C ARG A 245 12.16 -0.41 2.73
N LEU A 246 11.41 -0.22 3.83
CA LEU A 246 11.95 0.38 5.06
C LEU A 246 13.03 -0.51 5.69
N GLU A 247 12.84 -1.83 5.70
CA GLU A 247 13.84 -2.78 6.18
C GLU A 247 15.13 -2.74 5.34
N GLN A 248 15.00 -2.65 4.00
CA GLN A 248 16.15 -2.49 3.11
C GLN A 248 16.90 -1.17 3.36
N GLU A 249 16.19 -0.07 3.60
CA GLU A 249 16.79 1.22 3.96
C GLU A 249 17.55 1.14 5.30
N GLN A 250 17.00 0.45 6.30
CA GLN A 250 17.67 0.23 7.60
C GLN A 250 18.90 -0.67 7.48
N LEU A 251 18.82 -1.75 6.70
CA LEU A 251 19.97 -2.61 6.45
C LEU A 251 21.09 -1.86 5.73
N HIS A 252 20.73 -0.95 4.80
CA HIS A 252 21.71 -0.12 4.13
C HIS A 252 22.41 0.83 5.12
N SER A 253 21.65 1.54 5.97
CA SER A 253 22.25 2.44 6.96
C SER A 253 23.13 1.71 7.97
N LEU A 254 22.71 0.53 8.45
CA LEU A 254 23.49 -0.27 9.39
C LEU A 254 24.79 -0.77 8.75
N ASN A 255 24.75 -1.17 7.48
CA ASN A 255 25.96 -1.56 6.74
C ASN A 255 26.95 -0.40 6.58
N ASP A 256 26.45 0.80 6.31
CA ASP A 256 27.27 2.01 6.23
C ASP A 256 27.89 2.35 7.60
N GLU A 257 27.11 2.28 8.68
CA GLU A 257 27.59 2.47 10.05
C GLU A 257 28.67 1.44 10.41
N LEU A 258 28.44 0.16 10.08
CA LEU A 258 29.43 -0.91 10.28
C LEU A 258 30.71 -0.65 9.49
N ALA A 259 30.61 -0.16 8.24
CA ALA A 259 31.77 0.19 7.44
C ALA A 259 32.56 1.35 8.06
N HIS A 260 31.86 2.39 8.55
CA HIS A 260 32.46 3.51 9.26
C HIS A 260 33.13 3.08 10.57
N LEU A 261 32.47 2.24 11.36
CA LEU A 261 33.00 1.73 12.62
C LEU A 261 34.25 0.87 12.39
N LYS A 262 34.21 -0.04 11.41
CA LYS A 262 35.38 -0.85 11.00
C LYS A 262 36.56 0.05 10.58
N LYS A 263 36.30 1.13 9.85
CA LYS A 263 37.34 2.09 9.42
C LYS A 263 37.95 2.82 10.62
N ARG A 264 37.14 3.28 11.58
CA ARG A 264 37.62 3.93 12.82
C ARG A 264 38.45 2.99 13.67
N PHE A 265 37.95 1.77 13.93
CA PHE A 265 38.70 0.76 14.70
C PHE A 265 40.06 0.45 14.07
N LYS A 266 40.11 0.30 12.73
CA LYS A 266 41.39 0.08 12.03
C LYS A 266 42.35 1.27 12.20
N ALA A 267 41.85 2.50 12.08
CA ALA A 267 42.68 3.69 12.25
C ALA A 267 43.22 3.82 13.69
N GLU A 268 42.37 3.65 14.70
CA GLU A 268 42.76 3.67 16.12
C GLU A 268 43.77 2.58 16.47
N ALA A 269 43.57 1.35 15.94
CA ALA A 269 44.50 0.25 16.13
C ALA A 269 45.87 0.55 15.50
N MET A 270 45.90 1.10 14.27
CA MET A 270 47.14 1.51 13.61
C MET A 270 47.84 2.64 14.37
N GLU A 271 47.10 3.60 14.91
CA GLU A 271 47.67 4.71 15.68
C GLU A 271 48.29 4.22 16.99
N LYS A 272 47.59 3.36 17.75
CA LYS A 272 48.14 2.73 18.96
C LYS A 272 49.40 1.90 18.66
N LEU A 273 49.38 1.12 17.58
CA LEU A 273 50.56 0.34 17.16
C LEU A 273 51.73 1.25 16.84
N LYS A 274 51.51 2.36 16.11
CA LYS A 274 52.55 3.33 15.79
C LYS A 274 53.11 4.02 17.05
N GLN A 275 52.24 4.36 18.00
CA GLN A 275 52.67 4.92 19.29
C GLN A 275 53.53 3.92 20.07
N GLN A 276 53.12 2.66 20.18
CA GLN A 276 53.88 1.61 20.84
C GLN A 276 55.24 1.38 20.17
N GLN A 277 55.29 1.32 18.82
CA GLN A 277 56.54 1.22 18.07
C GLN A 277 57.46 2.42 18.32
N SER A 278 56.92 3.65 18.31
CA SER A 278 57.71 4.85 18.56
C SER A 278 58.26 4.91 19.99
N ALA A 279 57.47 4.47 20.97
CA ALA A 279 57.89 4.39 22.37
C ALA A 279 58.98 3.34 22.56
N ALA A 280 58.84 2.16 21.94
CA ALA A 280 59.85 1.12 21.95
C ALA A 280 61.15 1.59 21.30
N LEU A 281 61.09 2.25 20.14
CA LEU A 281 62.27 2.82 19.48
C LEU A 281 62.95 3.90 20.33
N ALA A 282 62.19 4.79 20.96
CA ALA A 282 62.74 5.81 21.85
C ALA A 282 63.42 5.19 23.09
N GLU A 283 62.91 4.07 23.60
CA GLU A 283 63.51 3.34 24.71
C GLU A 283 64.82 2.65 24.28
N VAL A 284 64.84 2.05 23.07
CA VAL A 284 66.08 1.52 22.47
C VAL A 284 67.14 2.63 22.36
N ASP A 285 66.77 3.80 21.83
CA ASP A 285 67.67 4.94 21.68
C ASP A 285 68.17 5.45 23.03
N ARG A 286 67.32 5.49 24.07
CA ARG A 286 67.71 5.85 25.44
C ARG A 286 68.72 4.88 26.02
N VAL A 287 68.46 3.57 25.92
CA VAL A 287 69.37 2.53 26.40
C VAL A 287 70.71 2.63 25.66
N ALA A 288 70.68 2.77 24.33
CA ALA A 288 71.89 2.92 23.51
C ALA A 288 72.69 4.19 23.84
N THR A 289 72.01 5.32 24.09
CA THR A 289 72.67 6.59 24.44
C THR A 289 73.28 6.53 25.85
N THR A 290 72.58 5.90 26.80
CA THR A 290 73.09 5.65 28.16
C THR A 290 74.31 4.73 28.11
N TYR A 291 74.25 3.69 27.28
CA TYR A 291 75.37 2.79 27.01
C TYR A 291 76.59 3.54 26.45
N ARG A 292 76.42 4.37 25.41
CA ARG A 292 77.51 5.17 24.82
C ARG A 292 78.13 6.14 25.83
N LYS A 293 77.31 6.88 26.60
CA LYS A 293 77.81 7.84 27.60
C LYS A 293 78.62 7.15 28.70
N ARG A 294 78.17 6.00 29.19
CA ARG A 294 78.89 5.24 30.23
C ARG A 294 80.18 4.60 29.70
N LEU A 295 80.19 4.14 28.45
CA LEU A 295 81.42 3.70 27.76
C LEU A 295 82.47 4.80 27.65
N SER A 296 82.05 6.05 27.38
CA SER A 296 82.99 7.18 27.31
C SER A 296 83.53 7.65 28.66
N SER A 297 82.84 7.36 29.77
CA SER A 297 83.28 7.71 31.13
C SER A 297 84.20 6.66 31.77
N VAL A 298 84.41 5.51 31.12
CA VAL A 298 85.34 4.47 31.61
C VAL A 298 86.69 4.65 30.91
N GLN A 299 87.53 5.52 31.48
CA GLN A 299 88.94 5.64 31.09
C GLN A 299 89.91 4.92 32.06
N ASP A 300 89.48 4.49 33.25
CA ASP A 300 90.35 3.86 34.24
C ASP A 300 90.18 2.33 34.32
N LYS A 301 91.25 1.63 33.93
CA LYS A 301 91.38 0.16 33.95
C LYS A 301 91.94 -0.30 35.29
N SER A 302 91.13 -0.95 36.12
CA SER A 302 91.46 -2.25 36.76
C SER A 302 90.48 -2.72 37.85
N ALA A 303 89.60 -1.87 38.39
CA ALA A 303 88.58 -2.29 39.38
C ALA A 303 87.14 -2.32 38.84
N ALA A 304 86.91 -1.85 37.60
CA ALA A 304 85.59 -1.74 36.99
C ALA A 304 85.21 -2.90 36.06
N ALA A 305 86.06 -3.92 35.90
CA ALA A 305 85.88 -4.95 34.87
C ALA A 305 84.81 -6.01 35.23
N GLU A 306 84.63 -6.33 36.51
CA GLU A 306 83.59 -7.27 36.97
C GLU A 306 82.23 -6.61 37.07
N THR A 307 82.15 -5.42 37.68
CA THR A 307 80.93 -4.59 37.73
C THR A 307 80.46 -4.19 36.33
N ALA A 308 81.36 -3.83 35.41
CA ALA A 308 80.98 -3.58 34.03
C ALA A 308 80.55 -4.84 33.27
N ARG A 309 80.92 -6.05 33.72
CA ARG A 309 80.53 -7.32 33.08
C ARG A 309 79.13 -7.73 33.51
N GLU A 310 78.82 -7.65 34.81
CA GLU A 310 77.47 -7.87 35.35
C GLU A 310 76.49 -6.84 34.82
N GLU A 311 76.87 -5.55 34.77
CA GLU A 311 76.02 -4.51 34.19
C GLU A 311 75.85 -4.65 32.67
N LYS A 312 76.87 -5.14 31.95
CA LYS A 312 76.76 -5.45 30.52
C LYS A 312 75.78 -6.59 30.25
N GLU A 313 75.72 -7.58 31.13
CA GLU A 313 74.81 -8.71 31.03
C GLU A 313 73.36 -8.26 31.29
N GLN A 314 73.14 -7.46 32.35
CA GLN A 314 71.82 -6.87 32.64
C GLN A 314 71.33 -5.92 31.54
N LEU A 315 72.20 -5.13 30.92
CA LEU A 315 71.81 -4.27 29.79
C LEU A 315 71.53 -5.08 28.51
N LYS A 316 72.25 -6.19 28.30
CA LYS A 316 72.01 -7.08 27.16
C LYS A 316 70.67 -7.81 27.30
N GLU A 317 70.32 -8.22 28.52
CA GLU A 317 68.99 -8.77 28.83
C GLU A 317 67.88 -7.75 28.56
N LYS A 318 68.00 -6.52 29.07
CA LYS A 318 67.03 -5.45 28.78
C LYS A 318 66.92 -5.13 27.28
N PHE A 319 68.04 -5.15 26.56
CA PHE A 319 68.03 -4.97 25.11
C PHE A 319 67.32 -6.12 24.39
N GLN A 320 67.55 -7.37 24.80
CA GLN A 320 66.86 -8.54 24.26
C GLN A 320 65.37 -8.55 24.61
N GLU A 321 64.99 -8.07 25.80
CA GLU A 321 63.60 -7.95 26.24
C GLU A 321 62.83 -6.92 25.40
N VAL A 322 63.45 -5.77 25.12
CA VAL A 322 62.87 -4.76 24.22
C VAL A 322 62.80 -5.28 22.77
N GLN A 323 63.81 -6.02 22.31
CA GLN A 323 63.82 -6.63 20.98
C GLN A 323 62.72 -7.69 20.83
N LYS A 324 62.49 -8.51 21.86
CA LYS A 324 61.39 -9.48 21.90
C LYS A 324 60.02 -8.80 21.94
N THR A 325 59.89 -7.70 22.68
CA THR A 325 58.65 -6.90 22.71
C THR A 325 58.34 -6.30 21.35
N LEU A 326 59.36 -5.89 20.57
CA LEU A 326 59.20 -5.41 19.19
C LEU A 326 58.82 -6.53 18.21
N GLU A 327 59.31 -7.75 18.41
CA GLU A 327 58.92 -8.94 17.62
C GLU A 327 57.49 -9.39 17.93
N ASP A 328 57.07 -9.36 19.20
CA ASP A 328 55.70 -9.67 19.65
C ASP A 328 54.66 -8.61 19.19
N LEU A 329 55.11 -7.40 18.84
CA LEU A 329 54.30 -6.33 18.25
C LEU A 329 54.21 -6.44 16.71
N ALA A 330 54.92 -7.37 16.07
CA ALA A 330 54.70 -7.67 14.67
C ALA A 330 53.29 -8.27 14.52
N PRO A 331 52.46 -7.77 13.59
CA PRO A 331 51.12 -8.33 13.43
C PRO A 331 51.24 -9.81 13.10
N THR A 332 50.76 -10.67 13.98
CA THR A 332 50.40 -12.03 13.60
C THR A 332 49.47 -11.90 12.40
N PRO A 333 49.69 -12.65 11.30
CA PRO A 333 48.74 -12.70 10.20
C PRO A 333 47.39 -13.01 10.85
N ALA A 334 46.43 -12.09 10.72
CA ALA A 334 45.09 -12.32 11.20
C ALA A 334 44.69 -13.70 10.69
N GLU A 335 44.27 -14.60 11.58
CA GLU A 335 43.65 -15.85 11.15
C GLU A 335 42.63 -15.45 10.08
N PRO A 336 42.72 -16.02 8.87
CA PRO A 336 41.76 -15.69 7.83
C PRO A 336 40.39 -15.90 8.47
N LEU A 337 39.55 -14.87 8.41
CA LEU A 337 38.13 -14.99 8.77
C LEU A 337 37.67 -16.34 8.21
N PRO A 338 36.97 -17.18 9.00
CA PRO A 338 36.45 -18.43 8.49
C PRO A 338 35.78 -18.08 7.18
N ARG A 339 36.34 -18.63 6.08
CA ARG A 339 35.85 -18.36 4.74
C ARG A 339 34.35 -18.60 4.82
N GLU A 340 33.54 -17.70 4.28
CA GLU A 340 32.17 -18.08 3.96
C GLU A 340 32.26 -19.45 3.30
N PRO A 341 31.50 -20.46 3.78
CA PRO A 341 31.58 -21.79 3.22
C PRO A 341 31.46 -21.59 1.72
N SER A 342 32.49 -22.03 1.00
CA SER A 342 32.45 -22.02 -0.45
C SER A 342 31.11 -22.60 -0.86
N ASN A 343 30.51 -22.01 -1.90
CA ASN A 343 29.33 -22.53 -2.60
C ASN A 343 29.64 -23.90 -3.25
N GLU A 344 30.26 -24.82 -2.53
CA GLU A 344 30.15 -26.24 -2.81
C GLU A 344 28.68 -26.57 -2.59
N GLU A 345 28.00 -26.95 -3.67
CA GLU A 345 26.64 -27.46 -3.64
C GLU A 345 26.57 -28.58 -2.59
N ILE A 346 26.06 -28.24 -1.40
CA ILE A 346 25.82 -29.23 -0.35
C ILE A 346 24.70 -30.12 -0.86
N ARG A 347 25.05 -31.34 -1.26
CA ARG A 347 24.10 -32.31 -1.80
C ARG A 347 23.36 -32.95 -0.63
N ALA A 348 22.05 -33.11 -0.78
CA ALA A 348 21.21 -33.74 0.24
C ALA A 348 21.76 -35.12 0.69
N SER A 349 22.38 -35.87 -0.23
CA SER A 349 23.04 -37.16 0.04
C SER A 349 24.21 -37.13 1.03
N GLN A 350 24.64 -35.95 1.50
CA GLN A 350 25.73 -35.77 2.47
C GLN A 350 25.25 -35.79 3.92
N PHE A 351 23.93 -35.72 4.16
CA PHE A 351 23.35 -35.70 5.50
C PHE A 351 22.75 -37.04 5.90
N GLN A 352 22.84 -37.37 7.19
CA GLN A 352 22.23 -38.57 7.76
C GLN A 352 21.18 -38.22 8.82
N LYS A 353 20.20 -39.11 9.00
CA LYS A 353 19.26 -39.02 10.12
C LYS A 353 19.98 -38.85 11.46
N ASN A 354 19.46 -37.94 12.28
CA ASN A 354 19.96 -37.48 13.58
C ASN A 354 21.21 -36.59 13.54
N GLU A 355 21.63 -36.11 12.37
CA GLU A 355 22.73 -35.16 12.25
C GLU A 355 22.26 -33.73 12.59
N PRO A 356 23.03 -32.96 13.39
CA PRO A 356 22.74 -31.55 13.64
C PRO A 356 23.03 -30.71 12.40
N VAL A 357 22.01 -30.01 11.89
CA VAL A 357 22.10 -29.15 10.71
C VAL A 357 21.77 -27.71 11.05
N LYS A 358 22.37 -26.77 10.32
CA LYS A 358 22.06 -25.34 10.45
C LYS A 358 21.09 -24.92 9.34
N ILE A 359 19.92 -24.42 9.72
CA ILE A 359 18.90 -23.96 8.77
C ILE A 359 19.25 -22.52 8.38
N LEU A 360 19.81 -22.34 7.18
CA LEU A 360 20.33 -21.03 6.73
C LEU A 360 19.25 -19.95 6.65
N SER A 361 18.01 -20.29 6.28
CA SER A 361 16.88 -19.35 6.20
C SER A 361 16.37 -18.88 7.56
N MET A 362 16.63 -19.63 8.64
CA MET A 362 16.12 -19.35 9.98
C MET A 362 17.22 -19.02 10.99
N GLY A 363 18.49 -19.19 10.63
CA GLY A 363 19.64 -18.91 11.51
C GLY A 363 19.77 -19.86 12.71
N THR A 364 18.97 -20.93 12.78
CA THR A 364 18.87 -21.85 13.92
C THR A 364 19.49 -23.22 13.62
N GLN A 365 19.84 -23.96 14.67
CA GLN A 365 20.28 -25.36 14.58
C GLN A 365 19.09 -26.30 14.77
N GLY A 366 19.00 -27.34 13.95
CA GLY A 366 18.00 -28.40 14.03
C GLY A 366 18.65 -29.78 13.92
N ILE A 367 17.86 -30.84 14.15
CA ILE A 367 18.32 -32.23 13.99
C ILE A 367 17.52 -32.85 12.84
N LEU A 368 18.20 -33.49 11.89
CA LEU A 368 17.54 -34.17 10.77
C LEU A 368 16.72 -35.37 11.29
N LEU A 369 15.40 -35.35 11.15
CA LEU A 369 14.53 -36.40 11.71
C LEU A 369 14.38 -37.63 10.80
N SER A 370 14.77 -37.50 9.53
CA SER A 370 14.76 -38.55 8.52
C SER A 370 15.86 -38.28 7.49
N ASP A 371 16.30 -39.31 6.78
CA ASP A 371 17.19 -39.12 5.64
C ASP A 371 16.50 -38.22 4.58
N PRO A 372 17.26 -37.37 3.88
CA PRO A 372 16.70 -36.35 3.00
C PRO A 372 16.06 -36.86 1.70
#